data_AF-A0A327R3Z7-F1
#
_entry.id   AF-A0A327R3Z7-F1
#
_cell.length_a   1.000
_cell.length_b   1.000
_cell.length_c   1.000
_cell.angle_alpha   90.00
_cell.angle_beta   90.00
_cell.angle_gamma   90.00
#
_symmetry.space_group_name_H-M   'P 1'
#
loop_
_entity.id
_entity.type
_entity.pdbx_description
1 polymer ?
#
loop_
_entity_poly.entity_id
_entity_poly.type
_entity_poly.pdbx_seq_one_letter_code
_entity_poly.pdbx_strand_id
1 'polypeptide(L)'
;MPVNPVFAQHPDRDTVPVEQKQKKRWFRKVNDYVDSLKNRRFRDSVLRKISKANEPPKPEDSSMYKSEKYFTEHTGKVIRRIIYRQLKVFGPGSINDTTFTTNMKLIKMANKLHYNSHIWLIRQNLFFRERDTVNAFELAENERYLRSRPFIQDARIYVVNSTDNNDTADVLVITKDVFEYGADVRKVQTSAVGASVYNNNLFGAGQKVEVGFLWDKDYKPEWNSEISYTKYNLWGSFIDASVGYSTLNNTTALDSGVYEGSYYVRVNRPLYRQTASLAGGLTLAHNFSMNIRNRADSLYRDYRYNVFDVWTGYNFRRRRGDDGKMGSKPDMAILGRYYRVNFDKRPNQEIYKNDPIYNDRHYYIGQFYIFKQDFFKAHHFFGFGRTEDIPFGYNASLTAGWENWVGRRRFYTGVEMQKDWLTKMQGIVTLKLGMGTFWQAGVSEDAVIHGEVDYFSRLFKFGKKGYLRQFGRIDYLGNPNNYFYRPLNINRENGLTGYVRTTINGYQRLNVQSETVWYSPLRVYGFKFNFFLSLQASQLNYEKTNLLSNPIYSGFGVGVRIRNENLSINTLQLAAYAYPNAAPGMQGVWFQLTTVSDLRFDIFALKIPQFISFR
;
A
#
# COMPACT_ATOMS: atom_id res chain seq x y z
N MET A 1 -74.35 61.76 62.18
CA MET A 1 -73.35 62.14 63.20
C MET A 1 -72.82 60.85 63.83
N PRO A 2 -71.51 60.67 64.09
CA PRO A 2 -70.35 61.30 63.44
C PRO A 2 -69.14 60.32 63.24
N VAL A 3 -68.10 60.82 62.53
CA VAL A 3 -66.64 60.59 62.74
C VAL A 3 -65.92 59.34 62.14
N ASN A 4 -65.09 59.64 61.12
CA ASN A 4 -63.83 59.01 60.62
C ASN A 4 -62.74 58.85 61.71
N PRO A 5 -61.68 58.00 61.63
CA PRO A 5 -60.64 58.05 60.56
C PRO A 5 -59.97 56.71 60.16
N VAL A 6 -59.48 56.49 58.93
CA VAL A 6 -58.19 56.83 58.24
C VAL A 6 -56.90 56.10 58.73
N PHE A 7 -56.16 55.53 57.74
CA PHE A 7 -54.76 55.05 57.65
C PHE A 7 -54.46 53.61 58.14
N ALA A 8 -53.61 52.76 57.51
CA ALA A 8 -52.87 52.73 56.25
C ALA A 8 -52.25 51.32 56.03
N GLN A 9 -51.82 51.04 54.79
CA GLN A 9 -50.71 50.16 54.35
C GLN A 9 -50.89 48.63 54.18
N HIS A 10 -50.62 48.22 52.93
CA HIS A 10 -50.32 46.89 52.34
C HIS A 10 -49.05 46.23 52.94
N PRO A 11 -48.81 44.90 52.84
CA PRO A 11 -48.62 44.22 51.54
C PRO A 11 -49.05 42.75 51.37
N ASP A 12 -49.28 42.46 50.08
CA ASP A 12 -48.89 41.28 49.28
C ASP A 12 -49.40 39.85 49.54
N ARG A 13 -49.70 39.26 48.38
CA ARG A 13 -50.26 37.94 48.11
C ARG A 13 -49.13 36.92 47.97
N ASP A 14 -49.29 35.79 48.65
CA ASP A 14 -48.61 34.55 48.29
C ASP A 14 -49.57 33.66 47.48
N THR A 15 -49.34 33.58 46.16
CA THR A 15 -49.77 32.43 45.35
C THR A 15 -48.61 32.02 44.45
N VAL A 16 -48.05 30.85 44.75
CA VAL A 16 -46.99 30.16 44.01
C VAL A 16 -47.44 29.84 42.58
N PRO A 17 -46.67 30.19 41.52
CA PRO A 17 -46.87 29.63 40.19
C PRO A 17 -45.97 28.41 39.96
N VAL A 18 -46.58 27.34 39.45
CA VAL A 18 -45.94 26.08 39.06
C VAL A 18 -45.02 26.28 37.85
N GLU A 19 -43.74 25.95 38.03
CA GLU A 19 -42.70 26.02 37.00
C GLU A 19 -42.69 24.74 36.14
N GLN A 20 -43.43 24.75 35.03
CA GLN A 20 -43.30 23.73 33.97
C GLN A 20 -43.23 24.37 32.58
N LYS A 21 -42.09 24.98 32.21
CA LYS A 21 -41.91 25.45 30.80
C LYS A 21 -40.46 25.74 30.36
N GLN A 22 -39.48 24.88 30.67
CA GLN A 22 -38.15 25.00 30.02
C GLN A 22 -37.60 23.71 29.38
N LYS A 23 -37.92 22.51 29.89
CA LYS A 23 -37.34 21.26 29.36
C LYS A 23 -37.78 20.89 27.93
N LYS A 24 -38.96 21.32 27.44
CA LYS A 24 -39.46 20.93 26.09
C LYS A 24 -38.89 21.74 24.92
N ARG A 25 -38.25 22.90 25.15
CA ARG A 25 -37.79 23.80 24.06
C ARG A 25 -36.44 23.38 23.46
N TRP A 26 -35.59 22.72 24.25
CA TRP A 26 -34.30 22.18 23.80
C TRP A 26 -34.47 20.95 22.90
N PHE A 27 -35.28 19.97 23.33
CA PHE A 27 -35.59 18.79 22.50
C PHE A 27 -36.28 19.15 21.18
N ARG A 28 -37.11 20.20 21.17
CA ARG A 28 -37.76 20.68 19.95
C ARG A 28 -36.76 21.34 18.99
N LYS A 29 -35.83 22.17 19.48
CA LYS A 29 -34.73 22.71 18.65
C LYS A 29 -33.77 21.64 18.13
N VAL A 30 -33.49 20.60 18.93
CA VAL A 30 -32.65 19.47 18.50
C VAL A 30 -33.37 18.64 17.43
N ASN A 31 -34.67 18.36 17.59
CA ASN A 31 -35.45 17.67 16.56
C ASN A 31 -35.63 18.50 15.29
N ASP A 32 -35.94 19.80 15.41
CA ASP A 32 -36.08 20.70 14.26
C ASP A 32 -34.74 20.84 13.50
N TYR A 33 -33.61 20.80 14.22
CA TYR A 33 -32.25 20.79 13.64
C TYR A 33 -31.90 19.45 12.98
N VAL A 34 -32.20 18.33 13.64
CA VAL A 34 -32.03 16.97 13.07
C VAL A 34 -32.91 16.77 11.84
N ASP A 35 -34.14 17.28 11.84
CA ASP A 35 -35.04 17.23 10.69
C ASP A 35 -34.62 18.22 9.58
N SER A 36 -34.03 19.38 9.92
CA SER A 36 -33.38 20.24 8.93
C SER A 36 -32.17 19.59 8.27
N LEU A 37 -31.44 18.71 8.96
CA LEU A 37 -30.32 17.94 8.40
C LEU A 37 -30.78 16.76 7.53
N LYS A 38 -32.00 16.24 7.76
CA LYS A 38 -32.68 15.34 6.81
C LYS A 38 -33.21 16.08 5.57
N ASN A 39 -33.41 17.40 5.67
CA ASN A 39 -33.92 18.21 4.58
C ASN A 39 -32.83 18.46 3.52
N ARG A 40 -33.03 17.90 2.32
CA ARG A 40 -32.09 17.91 1.18
C ARG A 40 -31.58 19.32 0.86
N ARG A 41 -32.45 20.35 0.97
CA ARG A 41 -32.10 21.75 0.65
C ARG A 41 -31.13 22.39 1.65
N PHE A 42 -31.26 22.10 2.95
CA PHE A 42 -30.38 22.66 3.98
C PHE A 42 -29.01 21.96 3.96
N ARG A 43 -29.00 20.64 3.80
CA ARG A 43 -27.78 19.86 3.54
C ARG A 43 -27.05 20.39 2.31
N ASP A 44 -27.74 20.58 1.19
CA ASP A 44 -27.14 21.06 -0.07
C ASP A 44 -26.67 22.54 0.05
N SER A 45 -27.33 23.38 0.87
CA SER A 45 -26.91 24.75 1.20
C SER A 45 -25.61 24.78 2.03
N VAL A 46 -25.54 23.97 3.09
CA VAL A 46 -24.34 23.81 3.93
C VAL A 46 -23.20 23.24 3.08
N LEU A 47 -23.45 22.22 2.25
CA LEU A 47 -22.47 21.65 1.33
C LEU A 47 -21.96 22.65 0.28
N ARG A 48 -22.81 23.57 -0.21
CA ARG A 48 -22.46 24.62 -1.18
C ARG A 48 -21.70 25.78 -0.54
N LYS A 49 -21.96 26.09 0.74
CA LYS A 49 -21.13 27.01 1.54
C LYS A 49 -19.78 26.37 1.86
N ILE A 50 -19.75 25.07 2.20
CA ILE A 50 -18.51 24.33 2.48
C ILE A 50 -17.62 24.20 1.24
N SER A 51 -18.20 23.97 0.05
CA SER A 51 -17.40 23.86 -1.18
C SER A 51 -16.83 25.18 -1.69
N LYS A 52 -17.23 26.33 -1.13
CA LYS A 52 -16.75 27.66 -1.57
C LYS A 52 -15.95 28.41 -0.51
N ALA A 53 -16.12 28.09 0.78
CA ALA A 53 -15.60 28.90 1.87
C ALA A 53 -14.11 28.66 2.20
N ASN A 54 -13.51 27.56 1.74
CA ASN A 54 -12.09 27.24 1.98
C ASN A 54 -11.53 26.36 0.85
N GLU A 55 -11.68 26.77 -0.42
CA GLU A 55 -10.89 26.16 -1.49
C GLU A 55 -9.47 26.75 -1.43
N PRO A 56 -8.44 25.98 -1.01
CA PRO A 56 -7.08 26.45 -1.20
C PRO A 56 -6.82 26.64 -2.70
N PRO A 57 -5.92 27.57 -3.09
CA PRO A 57 -5.50 27.71 -4.46
C PRO A 57 -5.10 26.34 -5.01
N LYS A 58 -5.52 26.02 -6.25
CA LYS A 58 -5.13 24.78 -6.94
C LYS A 58 -3.62 24.60 -6.75
N PRO A 59 -3.16 23.60 -6.00
CA PRO A 59 -1.73 23.46 -5.78
C PRO A 59 -1.08 23.30 -7.14
N GLU A 60 -0.06 24.11 -7.42
CA GLU A 60 0.80 23.83 -8.55
C GLU A 60 1.40 22.45 -8.30
N ASP A 61 1.11 21.47 -9.17
CA ASP A 61 1.47 20.04 -9.03
C ASP A 61 2.97 19.77 -8.76
N SER A 62 3.82 20.80 -8.90
CA SER A 62 5.26 20.78 -8.61
C SER A 62 5.63 21.10 -7.17
N SER A 63 4.69 21.54 -6.33
CA SER A 63 4.97 22.04 -4.99
C SER A 63 4.67 20.99 -3.91
N MET A 64 5.74 20.49 -3.29
CA MET A 64 5.65 19.51 -2.21
C MET A 64 5.24 20.21 -0.90
N TYR A 65 3.93 20.29 -0.64
CA TYR A 65 3.41 20.81 0.63
C TYR A 65 3.21 19.70 1.66
N LYS A 66 3.49 20.02 2.93
CA LYS A 66 3.14 19.14 4.05
C LYS A 66 1.63 19.13 4.24
N SER A 67 1.04 17.94 4.23
CA SER A 67 -0.42 17.72 4.35
C SER A 67 -1.03 18.29 5.64
N GLU A 68 -0.23 18.44 6.70
CA GLU A 68 -0.65 18.84 8.04
C GLU A 68 -0.95 20.34 8.16
N LYS A 69 -0.31 21.17 7.32
CA LYS A 69 -0.38 22.65 7.40
C LYS A 69 -1.83 23.18 7.27
N TYR A 70 -2.70 22.44 6.59
CA TYR A 70 -4.11 22.81 6.45
C TYR A 70 -4.89 22.70 7.78
N PHE A 71 -4.49 21.79 8.66
CA PHE A 71 -5.20 21.51 9.90
C PHE A 71 -4.63 22.27 11.10
N THR A 72 -3.41 22.83 11.01
CA THR A 72 -2.72 23.45 12.15
C THR A 72 -3.51 24.58 12.79
N GLU A 73 -4.24 25.37 12.00
CA GLU A 73 -5.07 26.49 12.46
C GLU A 73 -6.26 26.06 13.34
N HIS A 74 -6.65 24.79 13.28
CA HIS A 74 -7.80 24.24 13.99
C HIS A 74 -7.40 23.32 15.15
N THR A 75 -6.09 23.18 15.41
CA THR A 75 -5.56 22.26 16.44
C THR A 75 -6.07 22.63 17.82
N GLY A 76 -6.51 21.64 18.59
CA GLY A 76 -7.01 21.82 19.96
C GLY A 76 -8.51 22.13 20.08
N LYS A 77 -9.21 22.44 18.98
CA LYS A 77 -10.68 22.55 18.99
C LYS A 77 -11.33 21.19 19.23
N VAL A 78 -12.50 21.15 19.85
CA VAL A 78 -13.26 19.90 20.06
C VAL A 78 -14.08 19.56 18.83
N ILE A 79 -13.97 18.33 18.35
CA ILE A 79 -14.76 17.80 17.22
C ILE A 79 -16.20 17.62 17.67
N ARG A 80 -17.10 18.50 17.24
CA ARG A 80 -18.52 18.44 17.61
C ARG A 80 -19.25 17.32 16.87
N ARG A 81 -19.08 17.25 15.55
CA ARG A 81 -19.73 16.28 14.67
C ARG A 81 -18.84 15.89 13.50
N ILE A 82 -19.03 14.67 13.00
CA ILE A 82 -18.40 14.19 11.78
C ILE A 82 -19.46 14.02 10.70
N ILE A 83 -19.29 14.75 9.59
CA ILE A 83 -20.19 14.73 8.44
C ILE A 83 -19.54 13.91 7.34
N TYR A 84 -20.28 12.96 6.76
CA TYR A 84 -19.79 12.10 5.68
C TYR A 84 -20.40 12.51 4.34
N ARG A 85 -19.56 12.67 3.32
CA ARG A 85 -19.98 12.92 1.94
C ARG A 85 -19.29 11.94 1.00
N GLN A 86 -20.08 11.07 0.37
CA GLN A 86 -19.58 10.12 -0.61
C GLN A 86 -19.84 10.63 -2.02
N LEU A 87 -18.78 10.77 -2.80
CA LEU A 87 -18.85 11.15 -4.20
C LEU A 87 -19.16 9.94 -5.07
N LYS A 88 -19.79 10.18 -6.22
CA LYS A 88 -20.02 9.13 -7.21
C LYS A 88 -18.68 8.69 -7.81
N VAL A 89 -18.53 7.37 -8.01
CA VAL A 89 -17.35 6.74 -8.62
C VAL A 89 -17.04 7.35 -9.99
N PHE A 90 -18.02 7.37 -10.89
CA PHE A 90 -17.91 8.05 -12.18
C PHE A 90 -18.47 9.47 -12.09
N GLY A 91 -17.93 10.23 -11.15
CA GLY A 91 -18.19 11.66 -10.94
C GLY A 91 -17.00 12.52 -11.39
N PRO A 92 -16.86 13.73 -10.83
CA PRO A 92 -15.74 14.62 -11.15
C PRO A 92 -14.38 13.93 -10.98
N GLY A 93 -13.40 14.34 -11.80
CA GLY A 93 -12.07 13.73 -11.85
C GLY A 93 -11.22 13.99 -10.60
N SER A 94 -11.58 15.01 -9.82
CA SER A 94 -10.97 15.39 -8.54
C SER A 94 -12.07 15.68 -7.53
N ILE A 95 -11.83 15.42 -6.24
CA ILE A 95 -12.75 15.82 -5.16
C ILE A 95 -13.04 17.33 -5.17
N ASN A 96 -12.10 18.12 -5.72
CA ASN A 96 -12.21 19.59 -5.80
C ASN A 96 -13.04 20.07 -7.01
N ASP A 97 -13.46 19.19 -7.91
CA ASP A 97 -14.25 19.57 -9.08
C ASP A 97 -15.74 19.38 -8.76
N THR A 98 -16.49 20.47 -8.55
CA THR A 98 -17.92 20.39 -8.21
C THR A 98 -18.87 20.55 -9.41
N THR A 99 -18.35 20.76 -10.63
CA THR A 99 -19.18 21.12 -11.81
C THR A 99 -19.48 19.95 -12.75
N PHE A 100 -18.92 18.77 -12.48
CA PHE A 100 -19.07 17.62 -13.38
C PHE A 100 -20.52 17.10 -13.47
N THR A 101 -21.04 17.12 -14.69
CA THR A 101 -22.29 16.44 -15.08
C THR A 101 -22.02 15.57 -16.31
N THR A 102 -22.66 14.40 -16.40
CA THR A 102 -22.50 13.50 -17.55
C THR A 102 -23.85 13.03 -18.09
N ASN A 103 -24.00 13.10 -19.41
CA ASN A 103 -25.19 12.65 -20.13
C ASN A 103 -25.10 11.20 -20.61
N MET A 104 -23.99 10.50 -20.36
CA MET A 104 -23.76 9.14 -20.86
C MET A 104 -24.57 8.09 -20.09
N LYS A 105 -25.45 7.37 -20.79
CA LYS A 105 -26.31 6.31 -20.21
C LYS A 105 -25.49 5.19 -19.54
N LEU A 106 -24.38 4.78 -20.15
CA LEU A 106 -23.48 3.76 -19.61
C LEU A 106 -22.92 4.15 -18.23
N ILE A 107 -22.50 5.41 -18.05
CA ILE A 107 -21.99 5.92 -16.77
C ILE A 107 -23.10 5.97 -15.71
N LYS A 108 -24.33 6.31 -16.09
CA LYS A 108 -25.49 6.29 -15.18
C LYS A 108 -25.84 4.86 -14.74
N MET A 109 -25.76 3.89 -15.67
CA MET A 109 -25.97 2.47 -15.37
C MET A 109 -24.88 1.92 -14.46
N ALA A 110 -23.60 2.18 -14.76
CA ALA A 110 -22.49 1.77 -13.92
C ALA A 110 -22.59 2.33 -12.49
N ASN A 111 -22.91 3.62 -12.34
CA ASN A 111 -23.15 4.21 -11.01
C ASN A 111 -24.37 3.61 -10.28
N LYS A 112 -25.35 3.02 -11.01
CA LYS A 112 -26.51 2.34 -10.40
C LYS A 112 -26.15 0.92 -9.93
N LEU A 113 -25.22 0.27 -10.61
CA LEU A 113 -24.73 -1.07 -10.28
C LEU A 113 -23.68 -1.06 -9.16
N HIS A 114 -23.01 0.08 -8.95
CA HIS A 114 -22.02 0.26 -7.88
C HIS A 114 -22.67 0.24 -6.49
N TYR A 115 -22.07 -0.54 -5.58
CA TYR A 115 -22.37 -0.46 -4.15
C TYR A 115 -21.40 0.50 -3.46
N ASN A 116 -21.92 1.64 -3.01
CA ASN A 116 -21.15 2.57 -2.19
C ASN A 116 -20.68 1.87 -0.89
N SER A 117 -19.48 2.21 -0.43
CA SER A 117 -19.02 1.83 0.91
C SER A 117 -20.02 2.30 1.97
N HIS A 118 -20.29 1.49 2.96
CA HIS A 118 -21.18 1.92 4.04
C HIS A 118 -20.48 2.95 4.93
N ILE A 119 -21.26 3.91 5.47
CA ILE A 119 -20.74 4.95 6.37
C ILE A 119 -20.10 4.34 7.62
N TRP A 120 -20.64 3.23 8.15
CA TRP A 120 -20.05 2.55 9.30
C TRP A 120 -18.63 2.05 9.01
N LEU A 121 -18.34 1.63 7.77
CA LEU A 121 -17.01 1.19 7.35
C LEU A 121 -16.05 2.38 7.30
N ILE A 122 -16.48 3.50 6.74
CA ILE A 122 -15.67 4.73 6.71
C ILE A 122 -15.36 5.18 8.14
N ARG A 123 -16.37 5.19 9.02
CA ARG A 123 -16.23 5.53 10.44
C ARG A 123 -15.23 4.63 11.16
N GLN A 124 -15.25 3.33 10.91
CA GLN A 124 -14.30 2.38 11.51
C GLN A 124 -12.85 2.58 11.04
N ASN A 125 -12.65 3.23 9.89
CA ASN A 125 -11.32 3.57 9.39
C ASN A 125 -10.83 4.95 9.84
N LEU A 126 -11.63 5.72 10.60
CA LEU A 126 -11.19 6.99 11.18
C LEU A 126 -10.37 6.78 12.45
N PHE A 127 -9.35 7.62 12.66
CA PHE A 127 -8.51 7.57 13.86
C PHE A 127 -9.08 8.37 15.04
N PHE A 128 -9.97 9.32 14.73
CA PHE A 128 -10.63 10.23 15.65
C PHE A 128 -12.15 9.97 15.68
N ARG A 129 -12.80 10.47 16.74
CA ARG A 129 -14.23 10.39 16.98
C ARG A 129 -14.79 11.76 17.34
N GLU A 130 -16.12 11.84 17.37
CA GLU A 130 -16.79 13.00 17.95
C GLU A 130 -16.38 13.13 19.42
N ARG A 131 -16.18 14.37 19.87
CA ARG A 131 -15.66 14.81 21.18
C ARG A 131 -14.15 14.69 21.37
N ASP A 132 -13.40 14.15 20.41
CA ASP A 132 -11.95 14.22 20.44
C ASP A 132 -11.48 15.64 20.09
N THR A 133 -10.24 15.98 20.46
CA THR A 133 -9.60 17.23 20.05
C THR A 133 -9.02 17.10 18.64
N VAL A 134 -9.16 18.14 17.83
CA VAL A 134 -8.59 18.20 16.48
C VAL A 134 -7.06 18.10 16.57
N ASN A 135 -6.52 17.01 16.03
CA ASN A 135 -5.10 16.78 15.87
C ASN A 135 -4.74 16.81 14.37
N ALA A 136 -4.00 17.85 13.97
CA ALA A 136 -3.63 18.09 12.58
C ALA A 136 -2.88 16.91 11.92
N PHE A 137 -2.02 16.25 12.68
CA PHE A 137 -1.23 15.11 12.24
C PHE A 137 -2.10 13.88 12.02
N GLU A 138 -3.01 13.63 12.97
CA GLU A 138 -3.94 12.52 12.89
C GLU A 138 -4.89 12.65 11.70
N LEU A 139 -5.45 13.83 11.45
CA LEU A 139 -6.32 14.07 10.29
C LEU A 139 -5.58 13.85 8.97
N ALA A 140 -4.35 14.38 8.85
CA ALA A 140 -3.54 14.22 7.64
C ALA A 140 -3.14 12.74 7.40
N GLU A 141 -2.77 12.02 8.46
CA GLU A 141 -2.49 10.58 8.35
C GLU A 141 -3.75 9.77 8.01
N ASN A 142 -4.91 10.18 8.52
CA ASN A 142 -6.16 9.48 8.26
C ASN A 142 -6.62 9.63 6.81
N GLU A 143 -6.42 10.80 6.17
CA GLU A 143 -6.62 10.95 4.73
C GLU A 143 -5.77 9.97 3.91
N ARG A 144 -4.51 9.78 4.29
CA ARG A 144 -3.58 8.83 3.65
C ARG A 144 -4.05 7.39 3.88
N TYR A 145 -4.41 7.04 5.11
CA TYR A 145 -4.88 5.71 5.45
C TYR A 145 -6.18 5.34 4.74
N LEU A 146 -7.13 6.28 4.62
CA LEU A 146 -8.34 6.06 3.83
C LEU A 146 -7.97 5.80 2.35
N ARG A 147 -7.07 6.57 1.77
CA ARG A 147 -6.60 6.37 0.38
C ARG A 147 -5.79 5.10 0.16
N SER A 148 -5.16 4.55 1.19
CA SER A 148 -4.47 3.26 1.08
C SER A 148 -5.42 2.07 1.00
N ARG A 149 -6.68 2.24 1.42
CA ARG A 149 -7.69 1.19 1.30
C ARG A 149 -7.98 0.91 -0.19
N PRO A 150 -8.08 -0.36 -0.60
CA PRO A 150 -8.22 -0.71 -2.01
C PRO A 150 -9.55 -0.31 -2.64
N PHE A 151 -10.59 -0.05 -1.83
CA PHE A 151 -11.92 0.36 -2.27
C PHE A 151 -12.12 1.89 -2.28
N ILE A 152 -11.14 2.68 -1.81
CA ILE A 152 -11.18 4.15 -1.83
C ILE A 152 -10.20 4.67 -2.89
N GLN A 153 -10.70 5.48 -3.81
CA GLN A 153 -9.89 6.15 -4.82
C GLN A 153 -9.21 7.39 -4.25
N ASP A 154 -9.99 8.23 -3.55
CA ASP A 154 -9.53 9.49 -2.99
C ASP A 154 -10.30 9.80 -1.70
N ALA A 155 -9.65 10.50 -0.77
CA ALA A 155 -10.23 10.92 0.49
C ALA A 155 -9.67 12.28 0.92
N ARG A 156 -10.57 13.14 1.42
CA ARG A 156 -10.25 14.47 1.94
C ARG A 156 -11.00 14.71 3.24
N ILE A 157 -10.34 15.33 4.19
CA ILE A 157 -10.90 15.74 5.46
C ILE A 157 -10.80 17.27 5.52
N TYR A 158 -11.93 17.92 5.76
CA TYR A 158 -12.02 19.36 5.95
C TYR A 158 -12.45 19.64 7.38
N VAL A 159 -11.82 20.64 8.00
CA VAL A 159 -12.25 21.14 9.31
C VAL A 159 -12.97 22.46 9.07
N VAL A 160 -14.19 22.55 9.58
CA VAL A 160 -15.06 23.73 9.43
C VAL A 160 -15.34 24.27 10.81
N ASN A 161 -15.07 25.55 11.02
CA ASN A 161 -15.43 26.21 12.28
C ASN A 161 -16.93 26.13 12.51
N SER A 162 -17.33 25.78 13.74
CA SER A 162 -18.72 25.84 14.13
C SER A 162 -19.20 27.29 14.09
N THR A 163 -20.37 27.55 13.53
CA THR A 163 -21.00 28.88 13.52
C THR A 163 -21.32 29.41 14.92
N ASP A 164 -21.33 28.52 15.91
CA ASP A 164 -21.91 28.78 17.22
C ASP A 164 -20.85 28.97 18.32
N ASN A 165 -19.63 28.45 18.14
CA ASN A 165 -18.54 28.56 19.12
C ASN A 165 -17.15 28.33 18.48
N ASN A 166 -16.19 29.21 18.77
CA ASN A 166 -14.83 29.17 18.20
C ASN A 166 -13.99 27.99 18.73
N ASP A 167 -14.36 27.41 19.88
CA ASP A 167 -13.67 26.28 20.51
C ASP A 167 -14.10 24.91 19.95
N THR A 168 -15.09 24.90 19.05
CA THR A 168 -15.63 23.68 18.44
C THR A 168 -15.49 23.70 16.93
N ALA A 169 -15.26 22.52 16.35
CA ALA A 169 -15.17 22.34 14.90
C ALA A 169 -16.02 21.17 14.43
N ASP A 170 -16.57 21.29 13.23
CA ASP A 170 -17.21 20.21 12.51
C ASP A 170 -16.21 19.63 11.50
N VAL A 171 -16.15 18.31 11.39
CA VAL A 171 -15.24 17.63 10.46
C VAL A 171 -16.03 17.05 9.31
N LEU A 172 -15.70 17.43 8.07
CA LEU A 172 -16.28 16.86 6.86
C LEU A 172 -15.31 15.86 6.25
N VAL A 173 -15.73 14.59 6.21
CA VAL A 173 -15.01 13.50 5.53
C VAL A 173 -15.63 13.29 4.16
N ILE A 174 -14.87 13.57 3.11
CA ILE A 174 -15.26 13.32 1.72
C ILE A 174 -14.49 12.10 1.21
N THR A 175 -15.20 11.08 0.74
CA THR A 175 -14.60 9.90 0.10
C THR A 175 -15.12 9.76 -1.33
N LYS A 176 -14.26 9.23 -2.19
CA LYS A 176 -14.62 8.78 -3.53
C LYS A 176 -14.20 7.33 -3.65
N ASP A 177 -15.16 6.46 -3.90
CA ASP A 177 -14.94 5.02 -4.03
C ASP A 177 -14.42 4.68 -5.44
N VAL A 178 -13.79 3.52 -5.56
CA VAL A 178 -13.47 2.89 -6.85
C VAL A 178 -14.62 1.94 -7.22
N PHE A 179 -14.89 1.73 -8.51
CA PHE A 179 -15.80 0.68 -8.94
C PHE A 179 -15.24 -0.68 -8.54
N GLU A 180 -16.00 -1.44 -7.78
CA GLU A 180 -15.54 -2.57 -6.97
C GLU A 180 -15.12 -3.79 -7.78
N TYR A 181 -15.68 -3.95 -8.99
CA TYR A 181 -15.34 -5.06 -9.88
C TYR A 181 -14.05 -4.77 -10.66
N GLY A 182 -13.14 -5.74 -10.64
CA GLY A 182 -11.87 -5.71 -11.34
C GLY A 182 -11.56 -7.03 -12.03
N ALA A 183 -10.62 -6.98 -12.97
CA ALA A 183 -10.07 -8.15 -13.64
C ALA A 183 -8.59 -7.95 -13.92
N ASP A 184 -7.81 -9.01 -13.78
CA ASP A 184 -6.37 -9.01 -14.01
C ASP A 184 -5.99 -10.07 -15.05
N VAL A 185 -5.02 -9.74 -15.89
CA VAL A 185 -4.50 -10.63 -16.92
C VAL A 185 -3.08 -11.02 -16.56
N ARG A 186 -2.89 -12.30 -16.23
CA ARG A 186 -1.62 -12.84 -15.71
C ARG A 186 -0.74 -13.39 -16.82
N LYS A 187 -1.35 -14.06 -17.79
CA LYS A 187 -0.63 -14.72 -18.89
C LYS A 187 -1.49 -14.71 -20.14
N VAL A 188 -0.91 -14.28 -21.25
CA VAL A 188 -1.51 -14.39 -22.59
C VAL A 188 -0.43 -14.89 -23.54
N GLN A 189 -0.55 -16.14 -23.96
CA GLN A 189 0.31 -16.81 -24.92
C GLN A 189 -0.55 -17.71 -25.81
N THR A 190 -0.05 -18.11 -26.98
CA THR A 190 -0.79 -18.98 -27.91
C THR A 190 -1.27 -20.29 -27.26
N SER A 191 -0.52 -20.82 -26.29
CA SER A 191 -0.82 -22.06 -25.57
C SER A 191 -1.29 -21.85 -24.12
N ALA A 192 -1.44 -20.61 -23.64
CA ALA A 192 -1.76 -20.36 -22.24
C ALA A 192 -2.53 -19.05 -22.01
N VAL A 193 -3.58 -19.11 -21.19
CA VAL A 193 -4.35 -17.95 -20.74
C VAL A 193 -4.58 -18.01 -19.24
N GLY A 194 -4.26 -16.94 -18.54
CA GLY A 194 -4.51 -16.81 -17.11
C GLY A 194 -5.11 -15.46 -16.77
N ALA A 195 -6.21 -15.48 -16.03
CA ALA A 195 -6.93 -14.28 -15.61
C ALA A 195 -7.52 -14.45 -14.21
N SER A 196 -7.72 -13.34 -13.51
CA SER A 196 -8.54 -13.31 -12.29
C SER A 196 -9.59 -12.22 -12.38
N VAL A 197 -10.70 -12.45 -11.70
CA VAL A 197 -11.78 -11.48 -11.50
C VAL A 197 -12.00 -11.31 -10.01
N TYR A 198 -12.28 -10.09 -9.59
CA TYR A 198 -12.48 -9.81 -8.17
C TYR A 198 -13.48 -8.70 -7.94
N ASN A 199 -14.04 -8.71 -6.75
CA ASN A 199 -14.78 -7.60 -6.18
C ASN A 199 -14.02 -7.12 -4.94
N ASN A 200 -13.56 -5.87 -4.92
CA ASN A 200 -12.74 -5.30 -3.83
C ASN A 200 -13.55 -4.67 -2.68
N ASN A 201 -14.88 -4.57 -2.82
CA ASN A 201 -15.76 -3.96 -1.84
C ASN A 201 -17.14 -4.64 -1.82
N LEU A 202 -17.18 -5.95 -1.63
CA LEU A 202 -18.41 -6.72 -1.71
C LEU A 202 -19.46 -6.15 -0.74
N PHE A 203 -20.63 -5.80 -1.28
CA PHE A 203 -21.74 -5.14 -0.58
C PHE A 203 -21.35 -3.85 0.15
N GLY A 204 -20.31 -3.13 -0.31
CA GLY A 204 -19.86 -1.89 0.34
C GLY A 204 -19.31 -2.09 1.75
N ALA A 205 -18.85 -3.30 2.09
CA ALA A 205 -18.48 -3.68 3.46
C ALA A 205 -16.97 -3.90 3.64
N GLY A 206 -16.13 -3.47 2.69
CA GLY A 206 -14.67 -3.62 2.77
C GLY A 206 -14.24 -5.09 2.68
N GLN A 207 -14.86 -5.84 1.77
CA GLN A 207 -14.59 -7.26 1.58
C GLN A 207 -14.06 -7.48 0.16
N LYS A 208 -12.92 -8.14 0.03
CA LYS A 208 -12.39 -8.60 -1.26
C LYS A 208 -12.71 -10.07 -1.47
N VAL A 209 -13.28 -10.41 -2.62
CA VAL A 209 -13.37 -11.79 -3.13
C VAL A 209 -12.66 -11.81 -4.47
N GLU A 210 -11.72 -12.73 -4.65
CA GLU A 210 -11.00 -12.94 -5.91
C GLU A 210 -11.10 -14.39 -6.34
N VAL A 211 -11.37 -14.60 -7.64
CA VAL A 211 -11.37 -15.91 -8.29
C VAL A 211 -10.47 -15.82 -9.51
N GLY A 212 -9.49 -16.70 -9.58
CA GLY A 212 -8.52 -16.78 -10.67
C GLY A 212 -8.51 -18.13 -11.34
N PHE A 213 -8.11 -18.15 -12.61
CA PHE A 213 -7.82 -19.37 -13.34
C PHE A 213 -6.56 -19.20 -14.19
N LEU A 214 -5.91 -20.31 -14.49
CA LEU A 214 -4.85 -20.41 -15.49
C LEU A 214 -5.08 -21.70 -16.27
N TRP A 215 -5.29 -21.55 -17.57
CA TRP A 215 -5.22 -22.63 -18.52
C TRP A 215 -3.89 -22.58 -19.27
N ASP A 216 -3.19 -23.70 -19.35
CA ASP A 216 -1.98 -23.86 -20.13
C ASP A 216 -1.93 -25.28 -20.70
N LYS A 217 -1.83 -25.40 -22.03
CA LYS A 217 -1.83 -26.68 -22.74
C LYS A 217 -0.66 -27.57 -22.32
N ASP A 218 0.46 -26.96 -21.94
CA ASP A 218 1.65 -27.71 -21.53
C ASP A 218 1.59 -28.13 -20.04
N TYR A 219 0.51 -27.76 -19.33
CA TYR A 219 0.36 -28.03 -17.91
C TYR A 219 -0.50 -29.28 -17.64
N LYS A 220 -0.20 -30.01 -16.56
CA LYS A 220 -1.00 -31.10 -16.00
C LYS A 220 -1.21 -30.88 -14.49
N PRO A 221 -2.45 -30.62 -14.04
CA PRO A 221 -3.64 -30.36 -14.85
C PRO A 221 -3.49 -29.08 -15.68
N GLU A 222 -4.13 -29.04 -16.85
CA GLU A 222 -4.13 -27.85 -17.73
C GLU A 222 -4.74 -26.64 -17.04
N TRP A 223 -5.70 -26.87 -16.15
CA TRP A 223 -6.41 -25.85 -15.38
C TRP A 223 -5.87 -25.75 -13.95
N ASN A 224 -5.53 -24.53 -13.56
CA ASN A 224 -5.20 -24.15 -12.19
C ASN A 224 -6.16 -23.05 -11.75
N SER A 225 -6.37 -22.90 -10.44
CA SER A 225 -7.39 -22.01 -9.88
C SER A 225 -6.91 -21.30 -8.62
N GLU A 226 -7.57 -20.19 -8.33
CA GLU A 226 -7.40 -19.43 -7.10
C GLU A 226 -8.75 -18.96 -6.59
N ILE A 227 -8.92 -19.02 -5.28
CA ILE A 227 -10.03 -18.39 -4.58
C ILE A 227 -9.45 -17.74 -3.32
N SER A 228 -9.67 -16.44 -3.14
CA SER A 228 -9.29 -15.76 -1.91
C SER A 228 -10.36 -14.81 -1.42
N TYR A 229 -10.45 -14.69 -0.10
CA TYR A 229 -11.32 -13.77 0.60
C TYR A 229 -10.49 -12.93 1.57
N THR A 230 -10.73 -11.61 1.58
CA THR A 230 -10.10 -10.70 2.54
C THR A 230 -11.12 -9.76 3.14
N LYS A 231 -11.16 -9.69 4.46
CA LYS A 231 -11.92 -8.69 5.22
C LYS A 231 -10.97 -7.60 5.69
N TYR A 232 -11.25 -6.38 5.24
CA TYR A 232 -10.51 -5.20 5.61
C TYR A 232 -11.04 -4.58 6.91
N ASN A 233 -10.12 -4.18 7.79
CA ASN A 233 -10.41 -3.54 9.07
C ASN A 233 -11.49 -4.27 9.90
N LEU A 234 -11.17 -5.50 10.32
CA LEU A 234 -12.05 -6.37 11.08
C LEU A 234 -12.52 -5.68 12.38
N TRP A 235 -13.81 -5.38 12.47
CA TRP A 235 -14.46 -4.70 13.61
C TRP A 235 -13.84 -3.35 14.02
N GLY A 236 -13.16 -2.62 13.12
CA GLY A 236 -12.52 -1.35 13.47
C GLY A 236 -11.19 -1.48 14.23
N SER A 237 -10.59 -2.68 14.26
CA SER A 237 -9.32 -2.95 14.94
C SER A 237 -8.07 -2.59 14.11
N PHE A 238 -8.28 -2.18 12.85
CA PHE A 238 -7.26 -2.00 11.81
C PHE A 238 -6.52 -3.30 11.43
N ILE A 239 -7.10 -4.45 11.79
CA ILE A 239 -6.64 -5.77 11.40
C ILE A 239 -7.26 -6.14 10.06
N ASP A 240 -6.44 -6.51 9.08
CA ASP A 240 -6.86 -7.11 7.83
C ASP A 240 -6.71 -8.63 7.94
N ALA A 241 -7.76 -9.38 7.58
CA ALA A 241 -7.79 -10.84 7.67
C ALA A 241 -8.08 -11.45 6.29
N SER A 242 -7.28 -12.43 5.89
CA SER A 242 -7.34 -13.09 4.59
C SER A 242 -7.31 -14.61 4.74
N VAL A 243 -8.09 -15.30 3.91
CA VAL A 243 -8.04 -16.75 3.72
C VAL A 243 -8.05 -17.02 2.23
N GLY A 244 -7.26 -17.99 1.78
CA GLY A 244 -7.23 -18.30 0.36
C GLY A 244 -6.62 -19.65 0.04
N TYR A 245 -6.88 -20.06 -1.20
CA TYR A 245 -6.32 -21.20 -1.87
C TYR A 245 -5.85 -20.75 -3.25
N SER A 246 -4.66 -21.16 -3.66
CA SER A 246 -4.13 -20.86 -4.99
C SER A 246 -3.23 -21.97 -5.49
N THR A 247 -3.47 -22.40 -6.73
CA THR A 247 -2.52 -23.21 -7.53
C THR A 247 -1.93 -22.42 -8.69
N LEU A 248 -2.04 -21.09 -8.65
CA LEU A 248 -1.56 -20.20 -9.71
C LEU A 248 -0.09 -19.80 -9.54
N ASN A 249 0.61 -20.38 -8.55
CA ASN A 249 1.99 -20.07 -8.17
C ASN A 249 2.25 -18.57 -8.04
N ASN A 250 1.30 -17.88 -7.40
CA ASN A 250 1.32 -16.45 -7.15
C ASN A 250 2.03 -16.08 -5.83
N THR A 251 2.44 -17.09 -5.06
CA THR A 251 3.33 -16.97 -3.91
C THR A 251 4.78 -17.19 -4.35
N THR A 252 5.74 -16.65 -3.60
CA THR A 252 7.15 -16.99 -3.82
C THR A 252 7.33 -18.47 -3.53
N ALA A 253 7.53 -19.26 -4.59
CA ALA A 253 7.90 -20.66 -4.46
C ALA A 253 9.20 -20.80 -3.65
N LEU A 254 9.30 -21.88 -2.89
CA LEU A 254 10.46 -22.28 -2.13
C LEU A 254 11.70 -22.37 -3.03
N ASP A 255 11.53 -22.91 -4.25
CA ASP A 255 12.61 -23.15 -5.20
C ASP A 255 12.27 -22.62 -6.60
N SER A 256 13.27 -22.11 -7.31
CA SER A 256 13.14 -21.64 -8.68
C SER A 256 12.79 -22.79 -9.64
N GLY A 257 11.85 -22.50 -10.55
CA GLY A 257 11.42 -23.46 -11.57
C GLY A 257 10.49 -24.57 -11.05
N VAL A 258 10.01 -24.45 -9.82
CA VAL A 258 8.94 -25.29 -9.25
C VAL A 258 7.64 -24.48 -9.20
N TYR A 259 6.52 -25.19 -9.38
CA TYR A 259 5.19 -24.63 -9.25
C TYR A 259 4.58 -25.14 -7.94
N GLU A 260 4.03 -24.25 -7.14
CA GLU A 260 3.45 -24.57 -5.84
C GLU A 260 1.99 -24.15 -5.76
N GLY A 261 1.21 -25.00 -5.08
CA GLY A 261 -0.10 -24.65 -4.56
C GLY A 261 -0.03 -24.35 -3.08
N SER A 262 -0.93 -23.49 -2.59
CA SER A 262 -0.97 -23.07 -1.20
C SER A 262 -2.39 -22.89 -0.67
N TYR A 263 -2.58 -23.26 0.60
CA TYR A 263 -3.69 -22.81 1.43
C TYR A 263 -3.12 -21.88 2.49
N TYR A 264 -3.75 -20.73 2.73
CA TYR A 264 -3.24 -19.80 3.72
C TYR A 264 -4.33 -19.08 4.51
N VAL A 265 -3.99 -18.73 5.73
CA VAL A 265 -4.69 -17.79 6.59
C VAL A 265 -3.69 -16.71 7.00
N ARG A 266 -4.06 -15.45 6.81
CA ARG A 266 -3.22 -14.30 7.15
C ARG A 266 -4.02 -13.29 7.95
N VAL A 267 -3.42 -12.79 9.02
CA VAL A 267 -3.92 -11.69 9.82
C VAL A 267 -2.82 -10.65 9.90
N ASN A 268 -3.10 -9.40 9.53
CA ASN A 268 -2.10 -8.35 9.50
C ASN A 268 -2.66 -7.05 10.06
N ARG A 269 -1.97 -6.50 11.05
CA ARG A 269 -2.22 -5.18 11.62
C ARG A 269 -1.00 -4.32 11.34
N PRO A 270 -0.99 -3.56 10.23
CA PRO A 270 0.13 -2.68 9.93
C PRO A 270 0.23 -1.56 10.98
N LEU A 271 1.34 -0.82 10.99
CA LEU A 271 1.42 0.44 11.74
C LEU A 271 0.57 1.51 11.01
N TYR A 272 -0.75 1.42 11.18
CA TYR A 272 -1.76 2.18 10.44
C TYR A 272 -1.67 3.70 10.67
N ARG A 273 -1.10 4.13 11.80
CA ARG A 273 -0.76 5.53 12.10
C ARG A 273 0.57 5.58 12.87
N GLN A 274 1.33 6.66 12.76
CA GLN A 274 2.66 6.78 13.40
C GLN A 274 2.58 6.72 14.93
N THR A 275 1.46 7.16 15.51
CA THR A 275 1.23 7.14 16.95
C THR A 275 0.68 5.80 17.46
N ALA A 276 0.38 4.83 16.58
CA ALA A 276 -0.06 3.52 17.02
C ALA A 276 1.05 2.83 17.82
N SER A 277 0.68 2.25 18.96
CA SER A 277 1.64 1.59 19.86
C SER A 277 2.04 0.21 19.37
N LEU A 278 1.12 -0.50 18.72
CA LEU A 278 1.30 -1.90 18.32
C LEU A 278 1.17 -2.06 16.81
N ALA A 279 1.93 -3.01 16.27
CA ALA A 279 1.78 -3.58 14.94
C ALA A 279 2.06 -5.09 15.04
N GLY A 280 1.58 -5.88 14.09
CA GLY A 280 1.86 -7.31 14.11
C GLY A 280 1.08 -8.09 13.08
N GLY A 281 1.39 -9.37 12.95
CA GLY A 281 0.71 -10.26 12.03
C GLY A 281 1.02 -11.72 12.28
N LEU A 282 0.15 -12.55 11.72
CA LEU A 282 0.22 -14.00 11.74
C LEU A 282 -0.05 -14.52 10.32
N THR A 283 0.80 -15.41 9.82
CA THR A 283 0.55 -16.16 8.59
C THR A 283 0.72 -17.64 8.89
N LEU A 284 -0.32 -18.41 8.56
CA LEU A 284 -0.32 -19.86 8.53
C LEU A 284 -0.50 -20.27 7.08
N ALA A 285 0.37 -21.13 6.55
CA ALA A 285 0.19 -21.65 5.20
C ALA A 285 0.61 -23.11 5.10
N HIS A 286 -0.12 -23.88 4.29
CA HIS A 286 0.25 -25.21 3.85
C HIS A 286 0.54 -25.17 2.36
N ASN A 287 1.77 -25.47 1.97
CA ASN A 287 2.24 -25.41 0.59
C ASN A 287 2.62 -26.80 0.09
N PHE A 288 2.39 -27.04 -1.19
CA PHE A 288 2.68 -28.31 -1.84
C PHE A 288 3.18 -28.07 -3.26
N SER A 289 4.18 -28.85 -3.67
CA SER A 289 4.67 -28.84 -5.05
C SER A 289 3.65 -29.42 -6.02
N MET A 290 3.67 -28.95 -7.26
CA MET A 290 2.80 -29.44 -8.33
C MET A 290 3.62 -29.87 -9.55
N ASN A 291 3.38 -31.09 -10.05
CA ASN A 291 4.03 -31.60 -11.25
C ASN A 291 3.35 -31.11 -12.54
N ILE A 292 3.37 -29.79 -12.75
CA ILE A 292 2.67 -29.18 -13.89
C ILE A 292 3.18 -29.67 -15.25
N ARG A 293 4.38 -30.22 -15.39
CA ARG A 293 4.89 -30.68 -16.70
C ARG A 293 4.93 -32.19 -16.85
N ASN A 294 4.26 -32.93 -15.97
CA ASN A 294 4.29 -34.39 -15.95
C ASN A 294 5.71 -34.96 -16.05
N ARG A 295 6.66 -34.31 -15.35
CA ARG A 295 8.04 -34.76 -15.30
C ARG A 295 8.08 -36.15 -14.67
N ALA A 296 9.00 -37.00 -15.11
CA ALA A 296 9.24 -38.28 -14.46
C ALA A 296 9.56 -38.09 -12.97
N ASP A 297 9.29 -39.11 -12.15
CA ASP A 297 9.50 -39.06 -10.69
C ASP A 297 10.96 -38.75 -10.32
N SER A 298 11.91 -39.10 -11.18
CA SER A 298 13.34 -38.75 -10.99
C SER A 298 13.62 -37.24 -11.12
N LEU A 299 12.74 -36.47 -11.75
CA LEU A 299 12.89 -35.02 -12.00
C LEU A 299 11.87 -34.16 -11.25
N TYR A 300 10.74 -34.73 -10.84
CA TYR A 300 9.69 -34.03 -10.12
C TYR A 300 9.99 -33.93 -8.62
N ARG A 301 10.21 -32.71 -8.15
CA ARG A 301 10.50 -32.42 -6.74
C ARG A 301 9.18 -32.45 -5.95
N ASP A 302 8.83 -33.60 -5.39
CA ASP A 302 7.60 -33.77 -4.62
C ASP A 302 7.81 -33.45 -3.14
N TYR A 303 7.30 -32.30 -2.68
CA TYR A 303 7.43 -31.85 -1.30
C TYR A 303 6.20 -31.11 -0.81
N ARG A 304 6.03 -31.10 0.51
CA ARG A 304 4.93 -30.41 1.22
C ARG A 304 5.47 -29.81 2.50
N TYR A 305 5.09 -28.57 2.78
CA TYR A 305 5.58 -27.86 3.94
C TYR A 305 4.55 -26.89 4.52
N ASN A 306 4.64 -26.71 5.83
CA ASN A 306 3.85 -25.75 6.59
C ASN A 306 4.70 -24.53 6.94
N VAL A 307 4.11 -23.35 6.82
CA VAL A 307 4.68 -22.07 7.25
C VAL A 307 3.91 -21.59 8.47
N PHE A 308 4.63 -21.32 9.54
CA PHE A 308 4.15 -20.59 10.71
C PHE A 308 4.99 -19.33 10.86
N ASP A 309 4.37 -18.16 10.67
CA ASP A 309 5.04 -16.86 10.72
C ASP A 309 4.26 -15.92 11.62
N VAL A 310 4.85 -15.51 12.74
CA VAL A 310 4.25 -14.54 13.66
C VAL A 310 5.24 -13.43 13.96
N TRP A 311 4.77 -12.20 13.93
CA TRP A 311 5.57 -11.03 14.27
C TRP A 311 4.75 -9.98 15.02
N THR A 312 5.44 -9.20 15.83
CA THR A 312 4.87 -8.09 16.59
C THR A 312 5.87 -6.95 16.66
N GLY A 313 5.36 -5.73 16.81
CA GLY A 313 6.16 -4.52 16.96
C GLY A 313 5.53 -3.58 17.95
N TYR A 314 6.35 -2.98 18.82
CA TYR A 314 5.94 -1.98 19.79
C TYR A 314 6.69 -0.67 19.53
N ASN A 315 5.93 0.38 19.16
CA ASN A 315 6.44 1.72 18.99
C ASN A 315 6.42 2.47 20.33
N PHE A 316 7.53 2.41 21.04
CA PHE A 316 7.63 2.90 22.42
C PHE A 316 7.91 4.40 22.51
N ARG A 317 8.56 4.98 21.49
CA ARG A 317 8.86 6.41 21.46
C ARG A 317 8.26 7.05 20.24
N ARG A 318 7.30 7.93 20.50
CA ARG A 318 6.48 8.57 19.48
C ARG A 318 6.91 10.02 19.35
N ARG A 319 7.24 10.45 18.14
CA ARG A 319 7.57 11.85 17.80
C ARG A 319 6.35 12.75 17.96
N ARG A 320 5.16 12.20 17.72
CA ARG A 320 3.88 12.90 17.78
C ARG A 320 3.18 12.49 19.07
N GLY A 321 3.00 13.46 19.97
CA GLY A 321 2.21 13.26 21.19
C GLY A 321 0.72 13.27 20.88
N ASP A 322 -0.06 12.66 21.78
CA ASP A 322 -1.53 12.74 21.73
C ASP A 322 -2.03 14.19 21.97
N ASP A 323 -1.14 15.09 22.42
CA ASP A 323 -1.34 16.52 22.62
C ASP A 323 -1.27 17.36 21.33
N GLY A 324 -1.04 16.73 20.17
CA GLY A 324 -0.96 17.41 18.87
C GLY A 324 0.33 18.22 18.67
N LYS A 325 1.35 18.07 19.52
CA LYS A 325 2.64 18.75 19.38
C LYS A 325 3.68 17.87 18.68
N MET A 326 4.50 18.50 17.84
CA MET A 326 5.57 17.84 17.08
C MET A 326 6.85 17.79 17.92
N GLY A 327 7.28 16.59 18.31
CA GLY A 327 8.61 16.35 18.85
C GLY A 327 9.70 16.51 17.78
N SER A 328 10.89 16.94 18.21
CA SER A 328 12.07 17.05 17.35
C SER A 328 12.77 15.71 17.09
N LYS A 329 12.49 14.70 17.90
CA LYS A 329 13.21 13.41 17.91
C LYS A 329 12.47 12.35 17.09
N PRO A 330 13.18 11.39 16.46
CA PRO A 330 12.55 10.34 15.64
C PRO A 330 11.73 9.34 16.48
N ASP A 331 10.88 8.59 15.78
CA ASP A 331 10.15 7.45 16.33
C ASP A 331 11.09 6.25 16.53
N MET A 332 10.81 5.44 17.55
CA MET A 332 11.59 4.23 17.84
C MET A 332 10.68 3.06 18.19
N ALA A 333 10.93 1.92 17.55
CA ALA A 333 10.19 0.69 17.75
C ALA A 333 11.12 -0.50 17.98
N ILE A 334 10.60 -1.48 18.71
CA ILE A 334 11.19 -2.82 18.83
C ILE A 334 10.23 -3.80 18.16
N LEU A 335 10.76 -4.68 17.34
CA LEU A 335 10.00 -5.72 16.67
C LEU A 335 10.59 -7.10 16.98
N GLY A 336 9.73 -8.10 16.96
CA GLY A 336 10.12 -9.51 17.09
C GLY A 336 9.37 -10.35 16.08
N ARG A 337 10.04 -11.37 15.53
CA ARG A 337 9.44 -12.35 14.62
C ARG A 337 9.91 -13.74 14.97
N TYR A 338 8.99 -14.70 14.92
CA TYR A 338 9.29 -16.12 14.88
C TYR A 338 8.75 -16.68 13.57
N TYR A 339 9.62 -17.34 12.82
CA TYR A 339 9.31 -17.93 11.53
C TYR A 339 9.74 -19.39 11.54
N ARG A 340 8.87 -20.27 11.05
CA ARG A 340 9.14 -21.70 10.93
C ARG A 340 8.57 -22.24 9.62
N VAL A 341 9.40 -22.97 8.90
CA VAL A 341 9.06 -23.86 7.79
C VAL A 341 9.28 -25.29 8.25
N ASN A 342 8.25 -26.13 8.12
CA ASN A 342 8.29 -27.53 8.51
C ASN A 342 7.82 -28.42 7.35
N PHE A 343 8.67 -29.33 6.89
CA PHE A 343 8.37 -30.24 5.80
C PHE A 343 7.64 -31.48 6.32
N ASP A 344 6.44 -31.71 5.78
CA ASP A 344 5.70 -32.96 5.99
C ASP A 344 6.20 -34.04 5.02
N LYS A 345 6.64 -33.61 3.83
CA LYS A 345 7.22 -34.46 2.79
C LYS A 345 8.37 -33.73 2.11
N ARG A 346 9.47 -34.44 1.91
CA ARG A 346 10.66 -33.95 1.20
C ARG A 346 10.81 -34.71 -0.14
N PRO A 347 11.51 -34.14 -1.13
CA PRO A 347 11.75 -34.85 -2.38
C PRO A 347 12.56 -36.12 -2.14
N ASN A 348 12.20 -37.20 -2.84
CA ASN A 348 12.82 -38.52 -2.65
C ASN A 348 14.21 -38.64 -3.31
N GLN A 349 14.53 -37.75 -4.25
CA GLN A 349 15.76 -37.80 -5.03
C GLN A 349 16.98 -37.48 -4.16
N GLU A 350 18.04 -38.25 -4.33
CA GLU A 350 19.26 -38.14 -3.52
C GLU A 350 19.89 -36.73 -3.57
N ILE A 351 19.85 -36.09 -4.74
CA ILE A 351 20.38 -34.73 -4.92
C ILE A 351 19.68 -33.68 -4.05
N TYR A 352 18.42 -33.91 -3.64
CA TYR A 352 17.64 -32.97 -2.83
C TYR A 352 17.64 -33.31 -1.34
N LYS A 353 18.02 -34.54 -0.95
CA LYS A 353 18.14 -34.91 0.46
C LYS A 353 19.17 -34.05 1.19
N ASN A 354 20.27 -33.73 0.51
CA ASN A 354 21.35 -32.90 1.02
C ASN A 354 21.17 -31.40 0.73
N ASP A 355 20.14 -30.99 -0.02
CA ASP A 355 19.87 -29.59 -0.30
C ASP A 355 19.21 -28.92 0.93
N PRO A 356 19.84 -27.88 1.52
CA PRO A 356 19.29 -27.16 2.66
C PRO A 356 17.87 -26.62 2.42
N ILE A 357 17.48 -26.31 1.19
CA ILE A 357 16.19 -25.70 0.88
C ILE A 357 15.00 -26.60 1.23
N TYR A 358 15.18 -27.93 1.16
CA TYR A 358 14.15 -28.94 1.45
C TYR A 358 14.19 -29.45 2.90
N ASN A 359 14.76 -28.65 3.80
CA ASN A 359 14.90 -28.99 5.22
C ASN A 359 14.19 -27.96 6.11
N ASP A 360 13.79 -28.44 7.29
CA ASP A 360 13.13 -27.60 8.29
C ASP A 360 14.02 -26.43 8.68
N ARG A 361 13.42 -25.26 8.72
CA ARG A 361 14.10 -24.00 9.04
C ARG A 361 13.24 -23.25 10.02
N HIS A 362 13.83 -22.79 11.11
CA HIS A 362 13.16 -21.85 11.98
C HIS A 362 14.13 -20.80 12.51
N TYR A 363 13.63 -19.61 12.73
CA TYR A 363 14.42 -18.54 13.31
C TYR A 363 13.55 -17.64 14.16
N TYR A 364 14.20 -16.97 15.10
CA TYR A 364 13.63 -15.88 15.86
C TYR A 364 14.58 -14.69 15.76
N ILE A 365 14.03 -13.53 15.40
CA ILE A 365 14.79 -12.30 15.24
C ILE A 365 14.11 -11.16 15.98
N GLY A 366 14.93 -10.32 16.59
CA GLY A 366 14.56 -9.03 17.12
C GLY A 366 15.13 -7.92 16.23
N GLN A 367 14.38 -6.83 16.10
CA GLN A 367 14.82 -5.67 15.34
C GLN A 367 14.56 -4.41 16.15
N PHE A 368 15.59 -3.58 16.28
CA PHE A 368 15.46 -2.21 16.76
C PHE A 368 15.34 -1.29 15.55
N TYR A 369 14.30 -0.46 15.51
CA TYR A 369 13.94 0.33 14.34
C TYR A 369 13.76 1.79 14.70
N ILE A 370 14.53 2.68 14.08
CA ILE A 370 14.42 4.14 14.21
C ILE A 370 13.91 4.67 12.88
N PHE A 371 12.90 5.54 12.91
CA PHE A 371 12.39 6.14 11.70
C PHE A 371 11.85 7.55 11.89
N LYS A 372 11.86 8.29 10.80
CA LYS A 372 11.13 9.54 10.63
C LYS A 372 10.55 9.51 9.23
N GLN A 373 9.23 9.53 9.15
CA GLN A 373 8.51 9.52 7.88
C GLN A 373 7.57 10.71 7.83
N ASP A 374 7.82 11.64 6.93
CA ASP A 374 6.88 12.69 6.58
C ASP A 374 6.25 12.31 5.21
N PHE A 375 5.17 12.98 4.81
CA PHE A 375 4.49 12.69 3.55
C PHE A 375 4.13 13.98 2.83
N PHE A 376 4.18 13.91 1.51
CA PHE A 376 3.70 14.98 0.64
C PHE A 376 2.84 14.41 -0.47
N LYS A 377 1.86 15.21 -0.88
CA LYS A 377 0.90 14.87 -1.92
C LYS A 377 1.49 15.20 -3.28
N ALA A 378 1.45 14.26 -4.19
CA ALA A 378 1.83 14.44 -5.58
C ALA A 378 0.75 13.86 -6.52
N HIS A 379 0.84 14.23 -7.80
CA HIS A 379 0.11 13.60 -8.89
C HIS A 379 1.12 13.12 -9.94
N HIS A 380 0.70 12.16 -10.77
CA HIS A 380 1.50 11.65 -11.90
C HIS A 380 2.86 11.08 -11.48
N PHE A 381 2.92 10.35 -10.37
CA PHE A 381 4.10 9.63 -9.92
C PHE A 381 4.08 8.18 -10.41
N PHE A 382 3.11 7.39 -9.97
CA PHE A 382 2.80 6.08 -10.55
C PHE A 382 1.36 6.03 -11.06
N GLY A 383 0.46 6.76 -10.38
CA GLY A 383 -0.93 6.92 -10.74
C GLY A 383 -1.13 7.84 -11.94
N PHE A 384 -2.26 7.66 -12.61
CA PHE A 384 -2.61 8.43 -13.80
C PHE A 384 -3.35 9.70 -13.39
N GLY A 385 -2.79 10.48 -12.46
CA GLY A 385 -3.33 11.75 -11.99
C GLY A 385 -4.31 11.66 -10.81
N ARG A 386 -4.32 10.56 -10.06
CA ARG A 386 -4.89 10.52 -8.70
C ARG A 386 -3.92 11.14 -7.70
N THR A 387 -4.38 11.50 -6.50
CA THR A 387 -3.48 11.95 -5.44
C THR A 387 -2.70 10.78 -4.85
N GLU A 388 -1.39 10.91 -4.84
CA GLU A 388 -0.45 9.92 -4.32
C GLU A 388 0.28 10.51 -3.10
N ASP A 389 0.44 9.69 -2.06
CA ASP A 389 1.24 10.06 -0.89
C ASP A 389 2.64 9.50 -1.06
N ILE A 390 3.61 10.40 -1.18
CA ILE A 390 5.01 9.99 -1.30
C ILE A 390 5.61 10.04 0.10
N PRO A 391 6.11 8.91 0.64
CA PRO A 391 6.84 8.89 1.89
C PRO A 391 8.18 9.58 1.70
N PHE A 392 8.63 10.29 2.75
CA PHE A 392 9.93 10.94 2.74
C PHE A 392 10.51 11.03 4.15
N GLY A 393 11.76 10.62 4.27
CA GLY A 393 12.53 10.85 5.48
C GLY A 393 13.69 9.88 5.58
N TYR A 394 13.77 9.17 6.70
CA TYR A 394 14.81 8.17 6.90
C TYR A 394 14.35 7.07 7.85
N ASN A 395 14.95 5.90 7.70
CA ASN A 395 14.87 4.83 8.67
C ASN A 395 16.24 4.15 8.82
N ALA A 396 16.44 3.53 9.98
CA ALA A 396 17.59 2.70 10.26
C ALA A 396 17.13 1.55 11.16
N SER A 397 17.64 0.36 10.89
CA SER A 397 17.31 -0.83 11.67
C SER A 397 18.54 -1.66 12.00
N LEU A 398 18.54 -2.24 13.19
CA LEU A 398 19.50 -3.21 13.66
C LEU A 398 18.74 -4.50 13.96
N THR A 399 19.06 -5.57 13.25
CA THR A 399 18.42 -6.88 13.38
C THR A 399 19.40 -7.87 13.97
N ALA A 400 18.97 -8.65 14.94
CA ALA A 400 19.76 -9.74 15.51
C ALA A 400 18.86 -10.91 15.88
N GLY A 401 19.38 -12.13 15.79
CA GLY A 401 18.61 -13.31 16.18
C GLY A 401 19.30 -14.61 15.84
N TRP A 402 18.59 -15.72 16.02
CA TRP A 402 19.15 -17.04 15.78
C TRP A 402 18.33 -17.77 14.74
N GLU A 403 19.05 -18.49 13.89
CA GLU A 403 18.50 -19.39 12.90
C GLU A 403 18.96 -20.81 13.21
N ASN A 404 18.01 -21.74 13.14
CA ASN A 404 18.28 -23.16 13.11
C ASN A 404 17.87 -23.70 11.73
N TRP A 405 18.86 -24.18 10.98
CA TRP A 405 18.65 -24.73 9.64
C TRP A 405 19.62 -25.88 9.39
N VAL A 406 19.10 -27.03 8.94
CA VAL A 406 19.89 -28.25 8.67
C VAL A 406 20.79 -28.66 9.85
N GLY A 407 20.24 -28.67 11.07
CA GLY A 407 20.98 -29.06 12.28
C GLY A 407 22.07 -28.07 12.73
N ARG A 408 22.19 -26.90 12.07
CA ARG A 408 23.10 -25.83 12.46
C ARG A 408 22.36 -24.67 13.10
N ARG A 409 22.92 -24.14 14.19
CA ARG A 409 22.40 -22.97 14.91
C ARG A 409 23.32 -21.78 14.70
N ARG A 410 22.91 -20.84 13.83
CA ARG A 410 23.69 -19.66 13.41
C ARG A 410 23.11 -18.39 14.02
N PHE A 411 23.97 -17.48 14.47
CA PHE A 411 23.55 -16.17 14.97
C PHE A 411 23.56 -15.15 13.84
N TYR A 412 22.45 -14.49 13.57
CA TYR A 412 22.34 -13.45 12.53
C TYR A 412 22.53 -12.05 13.13
N THR A 413 23.24 -11.19 12.40
CA THR A 413 23.27 -9.75 12.63
C THR A 413 23.13 -9.01 11.32
N GLY A 414 22.32 -7.94 11.28
CA GLY A 414 22.16 -7.11 10.10
C GLY A 414 21.83 -5.67 10.43
N VAL A 415 22.21 -4.76 9.55
CA VAL A 415 21.92 -3.33 9.59
C VAL A 415 21.34 -2.92 8.26
N GLU A 416 20.22 -2.19 8.29
CA GLU A 416 19.60 -1.59 7.10
C GLU A 416 19.37 -0.10 7.36
N MET A 417 19.62 0.74 6.35
CA MET A 417 19.41 2.17 6.41
C MET A 417 18.77 2.65 5.11
N GLN A 418 17.77 3.53 5.22
CA GLN A 418 17.21 4.25 4.09
C GLN A 418 17.18 5.75 4.40
N LYS A 419 17.49 6.57 3.40
CA LYS A 419 17.31 8.01 3.49
C LYS A 419 16.89 8.61 2.16
N ASP A 420 15.99 9.58 2.26
CA ASP A 420 15.44 10.32 1.13
C ASP A 420 15.94 11.77 1.18
N TRP A 421 16.36 12.30 0.04
CA TRP A 421 16.77 13.70 -0.11
C TRP A 421 16.00 14.38 -1.24
N LEU A 422 15.65 15.64 -1.01
CA LEU A 422 15.11 16.51 -2.04
C LEU A 422 16.27 17.16 -2.80
N THR A 423 16.31 17.00 -4.11
CA THR A 423 17.30 17.65 -4.96
C THR A 423 16.93 19.12 -5.21
N LYS A 424 17.92 19.94 -5.59
CA LYS A 424 17.68 21.35 -5.99
C LYS A 424 16.67 21.48 -7.14
N MET A 425 16.56 20.45 -7.98
CA MET A 425 15.61 20.37 -9.09
C MET A 425 14.24 19.79 -8.68
N GLN A 426 13.89 19.76 -7.39
CA GLN A 426 12.63 19.23 -6.87
C GLN A 426 12.40 17.73 -7.23
N GLY A 427 13.47 16.98 -7.45
CA GLY A 427 13.44 15.52 -7.55
C GLY A 427 13.74 14.87 -6.20
N ILE A 428 13.47 13.58 -6.07
CA ILE A 428 13.74 12.79 -4.86
C ILE A 428 14.84 11.78 -5.18
N VAL A 429 15.87 11.73 -4.35
CA VAL A 429 16.87 10.66 -4.35
C VAL A 429 16.66 9.83 -3.09
N THR A 430 16.56 8.51 -3.23
CA THR A 430 16.49 7.55 -2.14
C THR A 430 17.75 6.70 -2.15
N LEU A 431 18.47 6.62 -1.03
CA LEU A 431 19.57 5.67 -0.82
C LEU A 431 19.09 4.61 0.16
N LYS A 432 19.30 3.33 -0.18
CA LYS A 432 19.14 2.19 0.72
C LYS A 432 20.48 1.47 0.81
N LEU A 433 20.89 1.16 2.02
CA LEU A 433 22.10 0.39 2.31
C LEU A 433 21.72 -0.74 3.27
N GLY A 434 22.21 -1.94 2.99
CA GLY A 434 21.99 -3.13 3.82
C GLY A 434 23.28 -3.92 3.94
N MET A 435 23.60 -4.36 5.16
CA MET A 435 24.68 -5.31 5.40
C MET A 435 24.26 -6.29 6.48
N GLY A 436 24.39 -7.59 6.25
CA GLY A 436 24.07 -8.59 7.25
C GLY A 436 24.78 -9.91 7.01
N THR A 437 24.94 -10.71 8.06
CA THR A 437 25.68 -11.97 8.00
C THR A 437 25.22 -12.93 9.08
N PHE A 438 25.47 -14.21 8.86
CA PHE A 438 25.32 -15.27 9.84
C PHE A 438 26.67 -15.62 10.45
N TRP A 439 26.72 -15.80 11.76
CA TRP A 439 27.89 -16.20 12.51
C TRP A 439 27.71 -17.64 12.95
N GLN A 440 28.67 -18.49 12.57
CA GLN A 440 28.73 -19.89 12.96
C GLN A 440 30.14 -20.18 13.48
N ALA A 441 30.24 -20.59 14.75
CA ALA A 441 31.52 -20.89 15.40
C ALA A 441 32.60 -19.79 15.21
N GLY A 442 32.20 -18.51 15.23
CA GLY A 442 33.10 -17.36 15.07
C GLY A 442 33.43 -16.99 13.61
N VAL A 443 32.93 -17.73 12.63
CA VAL A 443 33.12 -17.46 11.19
C VAL A 443 31.86 -16.84 10.61
N SER A 444 32.03 -15.84 9.75
CA SER A 444 30.95 -15.24 8.96
C SER A 444 30.59 -16.16 7.79
N GLU A 445 29.30 -16.42 7.63
CA GLU A 445 28.67 -17.17 6.54
C GLU A 445 27.56 -16.31 5.92
N ASP A 446 27.31 -16.50 4.62
CA ASP A 446 26.16 -15.94 3.91
C ASP A 446 26.00 -14.41 4.11
N ALA A 447 27.12 -13.67 4.06
CA ALA A 447 27.04 -12.22 4.17
C ALA A 447 26.33 -11.63 2.94
N VAL A 448 25.50 -10.62 3.17
CA VAL A 448 24.78 -9.90 2.14
C VAL A 448 25.14 -8.42 2.25
N ILE A 449 25.59 -7.85 1.13
CA ILE A 449 25.84 -6.42 0.96
C ILE A 449 24.87 -5.93 -0.10
N HIS A 450 24.01 -4.98 0.27
CA HIS A 450 23.00 -4.39 -0.59
C HIS A 450 23.16 -2.87 -0.62
N GLY A 451 23.12 -2.31 -1.83
CA GLY A 451 23.15 -0.87 -2.03
C GLY A 451 22.24 -0.50 -3.19
N GLU A 452 21.24 0.35 -2.93
CA GLU A 452 20.26 0.77 -3.92
C GLU A 452 20.10 2.28 -3.92
N VAL A 453 20.10 2.89 -5.10
CA VAL A 453 19.84 4.31 -5.31
C VAL A 453 18.67 4.44 -6.27
N ASP A 454 17.56 4.99 -5.80
CA ASP A 454 16.43 5.40 -6.64
C ASP A 454 16.46 6.92 -6.86
N TYR A 455 16.22 7.36 -8.09
CA TYR A 455 16.04 8.76 -8.44
C TYR A 455 14.69 8.98 -9.13
N PHE A 456 13.95 9.97 -8.64
CA PHE A 456 12.67 10.38 -9.17
C PHE A 456 12.73 11.86 -9.54
N SER A 457 12.57 12.19 -10.81
CA SER A 457 12.57 13.59 -11.23
C SER A 457 11.31 14.34 -10.78
N ARG A 458 11.38 15.67 -10.81
CA ARG A 458 10.17 16.50 -10.83
C ARG A 458 9.31 16.18 -12.05
N LEU A 459 8.04 16.57 -11.99
CA LEU A 459 7.14 16.48 -13.13
C LEU A 459 7.45 17.64 -14.10
N PHE A 460 7.83 17.33 -15.33
CA PHE A 460 8.09 18.32 -16.37
C PHE A 460 6.86 18.47 -17.25
N LYS A 461 6.47 19.70 -17.58
CA LYS A 461 5.46 19.93 -18.62
C LYS A 461 6.08 19.63 -19.98
N PHE A 462 5.42 18.82 -20.79
CA PHE A 462 5.85 18.45 -22.14
C PHE A 462 4.71 18.69 -23.13
N GLY A 463 4.92 19.65 -24.04
CA GLY A 463 3.86 20.17 -24.91
C GLY A 463 2.78 20.96 -24.15
N LYS A 464 1.58 21.08 -24.74
CA LYS A 464 0.48 21.90 -24.17
C LYS A 464 -0.30 21.22 -23.03
N LYS A 465 -0.35 19.88 -23.01
CA LYS A 465 -1.20 19.11 -22.08
C LYS A 465 -0.57 17.81 -21.55
N GLY A 466 0.69 17.53 -21.87
CA GLY A 466 1.39 16.33 -21.41
C GLY A 466 2.38 16.62 -20.29
N TYR A 467 2.76 15.57 -19.56
CA TYR A 467 3.81 15.64 -18.54
C TYR A 467 4.82 14.53 -18.70
N LEU A 468 6.07 14.78 -18.34
CA LEU A 468 7.17 13.84 -18.43
C LEU A 468 7.81 13.67 -17.04
N ARG A 469 8.16 12.43 -16.71
CA ARG A 469 8.94 12.11 -15.50
C ARG A 469 10.01 11.07 -15.83
N GLN A 470 11.18 11.25 -15.22
CA GLN A 470 12.29 10.32 -15.30
C GLN A 470 12.42 9.55 -14.00
N PHE A 471 12.64 8.24 -14.12
CA PHE A 471 12.99 7.32 -13.06
C PHE A 471 14.39 6.78 -13.34
N GLY A 472 15.21 6.68 -12.31
CA GLY A 472 16.51 6.03 -12.36
C GLY A 472 16.66 5.09 -11.17
N ARG A 473 17.28 3.94 -11.37
CA ARG A 473 17.61 2.98 -10.31
C ARG A 473 18.98 2.38 -10.55
N ILE A 474 19.76 2.29 -9.49
CA ILE A 474 21.01 1.52 -9.44
C ILE A 474 20.88 0.58 -8.25
N ASP A 475 21.05 -0.72 -8.46
CA ASP A 475 20.89 -1.76 -7.44
C ASP A 475 22.09 -2.71 -7.48
N TYR A 476 22.85 -2.75 -6.39
CA TYR A 476 23.97 -3.66 -6.18
C TYR A 476 23.63 -4.64 -5.08
N LEU A 477 23.82 -5.93 -5.34
CA LEU A 477 23.64 -7.01 -4.38
C LEU A 477 24.81 -7.98 -4.46
N GLY A 478 25.46 -8.27 -3.35
CA GLY A 478 26.66 -9.10 -3.30
C GLY A 478 26.71 -10.02 -2.08
N ASN A 479 27.30 -11.20 -2.28
CA ASN A 479 27.62 -12.16 -1.22
C ASN A 479 29.08 -12.61 -1.39
N PRO A 480 29.98 -12.23 -0.46
CA PRO A 480 31.41 -12.56 -0.54
C PRO A 480 31.77 -13.95 -0.02
N ASN A 481 30.93 -14.58 0.82
CA ASN A 481 31.23 -15.80 1.56
C ASN A 481 30.00 -16.72 1.65
N ASN A 482 29.54 -17.15 0.49
CA ASN A 482 28.33 -17.96 0.35
C ASN A 482 28.46 -19.32 1.05
N TYR A 483 27.43 -19.72 1.77
CA TYR A 483 27.31 -21.03 2.40
C TYR A 483 26.01 -21.75 2.01
N PHE A 484 24.84 -21.13 2.24
CA PHE A 484 23.54 -21.70 1.87
C PHE A 484 22.80 -20.92 0.79
N TYR A 485 23.14 -19.65 0.56
CA TYR A 485 22.43 -18.89 -0.46
C TYR A 485 22.70 -19.45 -1.86
N ARG A 486 21.68 -19.36 -2.70
CA ARG A 486 21.77 -19.71 -4.12
C ARG A 486 22.27 -18.50 -4.90
N PRO A 487 23.01 -18.70 -6.00
CA PRO A 487 23.52 -17.59 -6.78
C PRO A 487 22.37 -16.77 -7.39
N LEU A 488 22.61 -15.47 -7.52
CA LEU A 488 21.73 -14.51 -8.16
C LEU A 488 21.67 -14.78 -9.66
N ASN A 489 20.57 -14.36 -10.28
CA ASN A 489 20.38 -14.37 -11.72
C ASN A 489 19.84 -13.01 -12.19
N ILE A 490 19.74 -12.84 -13.51
CA ILE A 490 19.24 -11.62 -14.18
C ILE A 490 17.87 -11.83 -14.84
N ASN A 491 17.13 -12.87 -14.45
CA ASN A 491 15.84 -13.20 -15.06
C ASN A 491 14.70 -12.31 -14.55
N ARG A 492 13.91 -11.77 -15.47
CA ARG A 492 12.68 -10.98 -15.21
C ARG A 492 12.91 -9.86 -14.18
N GLU A 493 12.27 -9.98 -13.02
CA GLU A 493 12.26 -8.98 -11.95
C GLU A 493 13.61 -8.85 -11.25
N ASN A 494 14.47 -9.87 -11.37
CA ASN A 494 15.79 -9.90 -10.74
C ASN A 494 16.83 -9.07 -11.49
N GLY A 495 16.58 -8.69 -12.75
CA GLY A 495 17.53 -7.94 -13.56
C GLY A 495 16.88 -7.28 -14.75
N LEU A 496 16.92 -7.98 -15.90
CA LEU A 496 16.36 -7.48 -17.14
C LEU A 496 14.95 -8.01 -17.35
N THR A 497 14.02 -7.08 -17.57
CA THR A 497 12.65 -7.43 -17.98
C THR A 497 12.72 -8.30 -19.22
N GLY A 498 11.86 -9.32 -19.35
CA GLY A 498 11.84 -10.22 -20.51
C GLY A 498 12.89 -11.34 -20.49
N TYR A 499 13.97 -11.25 -19.70
CA TYR A 499 14.92 -12.36 -19.53
C TYR A 499 14.26 -13.55 -18.85
N VAL A 500 14.29 -14.73 -19.48
CA VAL A 500 13.63 -15.94 -18.98
C VAL A 500 14.55 -17.14 -19.17
N ARG A 501 14.74 -17.92 -18.09
CA ARG A 501 15.51 -19.19 -18.07
C ARG A 501 16.98 -19.04 -18.49
N THR A 502 17.58 -17.86 -18.30
CA THR A 502 19.03 -17.76 -18.45
C THR A 502 19.72 -18.57 -17.35
N THR A 503 20.82 -19.24 -17.71
CA THR A 503 21.65 -20.05 -16.81
C THR A 503 22.80 -19.25 -16.19
N ILE A 504 22.85 -17.95 -16.47
CA ILE A 504 23.88 -17.05 -15.98
C ILE A 504 23.59 -16.77 -14.50
N ASN A 505 24.51 -17.23 -13.65
CA ASN A 505 24.38 -17.17 -12.20
C ASN A 505 25.68 -16.67 -11.57
N GLY A 506 25.58 -15.89 -10.49
CA GLY A 506 26.72 -15.31 -9.79
C GLY A 506 26.34 -14.81 -8.41
N TYR A 507 27.32 -14.47 -7.57
CA TYR A 507 27.08 -13.99 -6.21
C TYR A 507 27.14 -12.47 -6.06
N GLN A 508 27.37 -11.74 -7.15
CA GLN A 508 27.31 -10.29 -7.23
C GLN A 508 26.52 -9.88 -8.47
N ARG A 509 25.60 -8.93 -8.29
CA ARG A 509 24.74 -8.37 -9.32
C ARG A 509 24.75 -6.85 -9.21
N LEU A 510 24.85 -6.19 -10.36
CA LEU A 510 24.63 -4.76 -10.50
C LEU A 510 23.59 -4.52 -11.60
N ASN A 511 22.48 -3.90 -11.23
CA ASN A 511 21.40 -3.51 -12.12
C ASN A 511 21.35 -2.00 -12.22
N VAL A 512 21.22 -1.48 -13.44
CA VAL A 512 21.00 -0.07 -13.74
C VAL A 512 19.77 0.03 -14.62
N GLN A 513 18.80 0.82 -14.20
CA GLN A 513 17.55 1.01 -14.92
C GLN A 513 17.22 2.49 -15.02
N SER A 514 16.69 2.90 -16.16
CA SER A 514 16.27 4.26 -16.42
C SER A 514 14.96 4.19 -17.19
N GLU A 515 13.89 4.81 -16.68
CA GLU A 515 12.58 4.83 -17.32
C GLU A 515 12.08 6.26 -17.49
N THR A 516 11.77 6.63 -18.72
CA THR A 516 11.11 7.89 -19.05
C THR A 516 9.63 7.63 -19.28
N VAL A 517 8.76 8.26 -18.50
CA VAL A 517 7.30 8.12 -18.63
C VAL A 517 6.71 9.43 -19.14
N TRP A 518 5.96 9.34 -20.23
CA TRP A 518 5.13 10.41 -20.77
C TRP A 518 3.67 10.18 -20.41
N TYR A 519 3.16 11.02 -19.52
CA TYR A 519 1.75 11.13 -19.18
C TYR A 519 1.03 11.90 -20.28
N SER A 520 0.42 11.16 -21.21
CA SER A 520 -0.27 11.77 -22.34
C SER A 520 -1.64 12.33 -21.93
N PRO A 521 -2.14 13.36 -22.62
CA PRO A 521 -3.50 13.85 -22.41
C PRO A 521 -4.58 12.93 -23.00
N LEU A 522 -4.20 11.83 -23.66
CA LEU A 522 -5.12 10.91 -24.31
C LEU A 522 -6.01 10.23 -23.27
N ARG A 523 -7.32 10.43 -23.40
CA ARG A 523 -8.33 9.84 -22.52
C ARG A 523 -9.49 9.30 -23.34
N VAL A 524 -9.76 8.00 -23.23
CA VAL A 524 -10.85 7.32 -23.95
C VAL A 524 -11.72 6.62 -22.92
N TYR A 525 -13.00 6.99 -22.80
CA TYR A 525 -13.95 6.42 -21.82
C TYR A 525 -13.46 6.37 -20.35
N GLY A 526 -12.55 7.28 -19.96
CA GLY A 526 -11.96 7.26 -18.61
C GLY A 526 -10.60 6.58 -18.51
N PHE A 527 -10.25 5.74 -19.49
CA PHE A 527 -8.90 5.17 -19.61
C PHE A 527 -7.92 6.24 -20.05
N LYS A 528 -6.81 6.34 -19.32
CA LYS A 528 -5.69 7.22 -19.57
C LYS A 528 -4.51 6.39 -20.06
N PHE A 529 -3.70 6.97 -20.94
CA PHE A 529 -2.60 6.29 -21.62
C PHE A 529 -1.27 6.97 -21.26
N ASN A 530 -0.34 6.22 -20.69
CA ASN A 530 1.00 6.67 -20.39
C ASN A 530 1.99 5.88 -21.25
N PHE A 531 2.79 6.57 -22.04
CA PHE A 531 3.84 5.93 -22.84
C PHE A 531 5.13 5.92 -22.04
N PHE A 532 5.95 4.89 -22.20
CA PHE A 532 7.24 4.82 -21.53
C PHE A 532 8.35 4.30 -22.43
N LEU A 533 9.55 4.78 -22.15
CA LEU A 533 10.83 4.32 -22.69
C LEU A 533 11.65 3.79 -21.52
N SER A 534 12.19 2.58 -21.63
CA SER A 534 12.96 1.90 -20.60
C SER A 534 14.35 1.55 -21.14
N LEU A 535 15.38 1.89 -20.40
CA LEU A 535 16.77 1.48 -20.62
C LEU A 535 17.18 0.64 -19.42
N GLN A 536 17.71 -0.54 -19.66
CA GLN A 536 18.10 -1.48 -18.61
C GLN A 536 19.49 -2.01 -18.91
N ALA A 537 20.31 -2.18 -17.88
CA ALA A 537 21.58 -2.85 -17.95
C ALA A 537 21.79 -3.69 -16.69
N SER A 538 22.29 -4.90 -16.85
CA SER A 538 22.61 -5.82 -15.75
C SER A 538 23.96 -6.44 -15.97
N GLN A 539 24.74 -6.51 -14.90
CA GLN A 539 26.04 -7.17 -14.86
C GLN A 539 26.04 -8.18 -13.70
N LEU A 540 26.67 -9.33 -13.93
CA LEU A 540 26.73 -10.43 -12.97
C LEU A 540 28.15 -11.01 -12.97
N ASN A 541 28.67 -11.40 -11.80
CA ASN A 541 30.02 -11.97 -11.69
C ASN A 541 30.07 -13.48 -12.02
N TYR A 542 29.72 -13.84 -13.26
CA TYR A 542 29.61 -15.25 -13.65
C TYR A 542 30.89 -15.84 -14.30
N GLU A 543 31.72 -15.04 -14.96
CA GLU A 543 32.99 -15.50 -15.57
C GLU A 543 34.20 -15.17 -14.69
N LYS A 544 34.21 -13.96 -14.14
CA LYS A 544 35.31 -13.42 -13.34
C LYS A 544 34.80 -13.01 -11.97
N THR A 545 35.64 -13.18 -10.96
CA THR A 545 35.35 -12.79 -9.57
C THR A 545 35.03 -11.30 -9.44
N ASN A 546 35.77 -10.45 -10.16
CA ASN A 546 35.51 -9.02 -10.21
C ASN A 546 34.29 -8.71 -11.11
N LEU A 547 33.22 -8.16 -10.51
CA LEU A 547 31.97 -7.83 -11.19
C LEU A 547 32.18 -7.01 -12.47
N LEU A 548 32.96 -5.93 -12.41
CA LEU A 548 33.11 -4.96 -13.51
C LEU A 548 33.85 -5.54 -14.74
N SER A 549 34.54 -6.66 -14.58
CA SER A 549 35.27 -7.33 -15.65
C SER A 549 34.41 -8.33 -16.45
N ASN A 550 33.14 -8.50 -16.08
CA ASN A 550 32.20 -9.40 -16.76
C ASN A 550 31.39 -8.66 -17.85
N PRO A 551 30.79 -9.36 -18.81
CA PRO A 551 29.91 -8.75 -19.80
C PRO A 551 28.73 -7.99 -19.19
N ILE A 552 28.39 -6.85 -19.80
CA ILE A 552 27.17 -6.10 -19.48
C ILE A 552 26.09 -6.58 -20.43
N TYR A 553 24.91 -6.91 -19.92
CA TYR A 553 23.70 -7.21 -20.68
C TYR A 553 22.80 -5.98 -20.66
N SER A 554 22.28 -5.54 -21.82
CA SER A 554 21.46 -4.34 -21.93
C SER A 554 20.13 -4.62 -22.64
N GLY A 555 19.14 -3.78 -22.34
CA GLY A 555 17.79 -3.88 -22.88
C GLY A 555 17.16 -2.52 -23.09
N PHE A 556 16.45 -2.38 -24.20
CA PHE A 556 15.74 -1.18 -24.61
C PHE A 556 14.25 -1.53 -24.72
N GLY A 557 13.39 -0.87 -23.97
CA GLY A 557 11.96 -1.12 -23.93
C GLY A 557 11.15 0.09 -24.33
N VAL A 558 10.08 -0.12 -25.09
CA VAL A 558 9.05 0.89 -25.34
C VAL A 558 7.69 0.29 -25.05
N GLY A 559 6.77 1.09 -24.53
CA GLY A 559 5.44 0.57 -24.23
C GLY A 559 4.42 1.63 -23.88
N VAL A 560 3.20 1.15 -23.65
CA VAL A 560 2.08 1.93 -23.17
C VAL A 560 1.44 1.24 -21.97
N ARG A 561 1.16 2.03 -20.94
CA ARG A 561 0.40 1.65 -19.76
C ARG A 561 -0.96 2.32 -19.84
N ILE A 562 -2.03 1.54 -19.64
CA ILE A 562 -3.41 1.98 -19.80
C ILE A 562 -4.15 1.72 -18.48
N ARG A 563 -4.79 2.76 -17.94
CA ARG A 563 -5.50 2.65 -16.67
C ARG A 563 -6.71 3.56 -16.58
N ASN A 564 -7.77 3.11 -15.91
CA ASN A 564 -8.87 3.94 -15.47
C ASN A 564 -8.90 4.00 -13.94
N GLU A 565 -8.56 5.15 -13.37
CA GLU A 565 -8.47 5.34 -11.91
C GLU A 565 -9.82 5.20 -11.17
N ASN A 566 -10.96 5.21 -11.89
CA ASN A 566 -12.28 4.97 -11.29
C ASN A 566 -12.65 3.49 -11.27
N LEU A 567 -11.88 2.62 -11.94
CA LEU A 567 -12.09 1.18 -11.96
C LEU A 567 -11.05 0.52 -11.07
N SER A 568 -11.47 -0.51 -10.34
CA SER A 568 -10.55 -1.32 -9.56
C SER A 568 -9.81 -2.33 -10.46
N ILE A 569 -9.29 -1.88 -11.61
CA ILE A 569 -8.53 -2.70 -12.55
C ILE A 569 -7.05 -2.31 -12.45
N ASN A 570 -6.17 -3.31 -12.49
CA ASN A 570 -4.74 -3.08 -12.55
C ASN A 570 -4.31 -2.41 -13.86
N THR A 571 -3.09 -1.89 -13.91
CA THR A 571 -2.62 -1.16 -15.09
C THR A 571 -2.33 -2.14 -16.21
N LEU A 572 -3.04 -2.04 -17.34
CA LEU A 572 -2.72 -2.85 -18.51
C LEU A 572 -1.42 -2.32 -19.15
N GLN A 573 -0.42 -3.17 -19.29
CA GLN A 573 0.87 -2.84 -19.90
C GLN A 573 1.06 -3.63 -21.19
N LEU A 574 1.31 -2.88 -22.27
CA LEU A 574 1.71 -3.37 -23.58
C LEU A 574 3.12 -2.86 -23.83
N ALA A 575 4.10 -3.75 -24.03
CA ALA A 575 5.49 -3.36 -24.19
C ALA A 575 6.24 -4.26 -25.17
N ALA A 576 7.24 -3.69 -25.83
CA ALA A 576 8.21 -4.38 -26.65
C ALA A 576 9.62 -4.04 -26.16
N TYR A 577 10.47 -5.05 -26.03
CA TYR A 577 11.85 -4.92 -25.57
C TYR A 577 12.80 -5.51 -26.60
N ALA A 578 13.96 -4.88 -26.79
CA ALA A 578 15.04 -5.32 -27.65
C ALA A 578 16.35 -5.44 -26.85
N TYR A 579 17.10 -6.52 -27.06
CA TYR A 579 18.33 -6.86 -26.35
C TYR A 579 19.47 -7.06 -27.34
N PRO A 580 20.31 -6.04 -27.60
CA PRO A 580 21.39 -6.12 -28.59
C PRO A 580 22.45 -7.19 -28.26
N ASN A 581 22.66 -7.45 -26.98
CA ASN A 581 23.60 -8.41 -26.41
C ASN A 581 22.86 -9.51 -25.65
N ALA A 582 21.81 -10.08 -26.25
CA ALA A 582 21.04 -11.15 -25.63
C ALA A 582 21.93 -12.33 -25.19
N ALA A 583 21.77 -12.78 -23.94
CA ALA A 583 22.43 -13.97 -23.44
C ALA A 583 22.10 -15.23 -24.27
N PRO A 584 22.95 -16.27 -24.28
CA PRO A 584 22.65 -17.52 -24.97
C PRO A 584 21.29 -18.10 -24.57
N GLY A 585 20.46 -18.46 -25.55
CA GLY A 585 19.10 -18.99 -25.34
C GLY A 585 18.01 -17.93 -25.16
N MET A 586 18.35 -16.63 -25.14
CA MET A 586 17.39 -15.53 -25.12
C MET A 586 17.06 -15.03 -26.53
N GLN A 587 15.79 -14.69 -26.76
CA GLN A 587 15.37 -13.99 -27.97
C GLN A 587 15.81 -12.52 -27.90
N GLY A 588 16.25 -11.97 -29.04
CA GLY A 588 16.68 -10.57 -29.13
C GLY A 588 15.53 -9.56 -28.99
N VAL A 589 14.27 -9.99 -29.16
CA VAL A 589 13.08 -9.17 -29.00
C VAL A 589 12.06 -9.89 -28.12
N TRP A 590 11.38 -9.16 -27.23
CA TRP A 590 10.35 -9.68 -26.34
C TRP A 590 9.12 -8.78 -26.34
N PHE A 591 7.94 -9.37 -26.54
CA PHE A 591 6.65 -8.68 -26.43
C PHE A 591 5.96 -9.07 -25.14
N GLN A 592 5.38 -8.08 -24.46
CA GLN A 592 4.72 -8.27 -23.18
C GLN A 592 3.33 -7.64 -23.20
N LEU A 593 2.33 -8.45 -22.89
CA LEU A 593 0.98 -8.04 -22.51
C LEU A 593 0.70 -8.58 -21.11
N THR A 594 0.61 -7.68 -20.13
CA THR A 594 0.37 -8.05 -18.72
C THR A 594 -0.44 -6.96 -18.03
N THR A 595 -1.08 -7.29 -16.92
CA THR A 595 -1.47 -6.26 -15.94
C THR A 595 -0.36 -6.09 -14.91
N VAL A 596 0.00 -4.84 -14.61
CA VAL A 596 0.91 -4.46 -13.52
C VAL A 596 0.07 -3.99 -12.36
N SER A 597 0.31 -4.58 -11.18
CA SER A 597 -0.36 -4.19 -9.94
C SER A 597 -0.26 -2.69 -9.71
N ASP A 598 -1.28 -2.12 -9.11
CA ASP A 598 -1.28 -0.70 -8.73
C ASP A 598 -0.05 -0.33 -7.89
N LEU A 599 0.95 0.28 -8.53
CA LEU A 599 2.17 0.73 -7.90
C LEU A 599 1.81 1.88 -6.94
N ARG A 600 1.87 1.60 -5.64
CA ARG A 600 1.72 2.56 -4.56
C ARG A 600 2.98 2.49 -3.71
N PHE A 601 3.40 3.63 -3.19
CA PHE A 601 4.40 3.63 -2.14
C PHE A 601 3.86 2.90 -0.92
N ASP A 602 4.72 2.12 -0.27
CA ASP A 602 4.42 1.60 1.05
C ASP A 602 4.40 2.76 2.04
N ILE A 603 3.22 3.00 2.61
CA ILE A 603 2.98 4.10 3.54
C ILE A 603 3.18 3.69 5.00
N PHE A 604 3.42 2.40 5.28
CA PHE A 604 3.59 1.90 6.63
C PHE A 604 5.06 1.96 7.02
N ALA A 605 5.35 2.58 8.16
CA ALA A 605 6.73 2.78 8.59
C ALA A 605 7.40 1.48 9.07
N LEU A 606 6.65 0.65 9.80
CA LEU A 606 7.14 -0.62 10.33
C LEU A 606 6.80 -1.75 9.38
N LYS A 607 7.83 -2.54 9.04
CA LYS A 607 7.74 -3.74 8.22
C LYS A 607 8.01 -4.97 9.07
N ILE A 608 7.63 -6.13 8.54
CA ILE A 608 7.93 -7.43 9.15
C ILE A 608 9.45 -7.57 9.25
N PRO A 609 10.01 -7.89 10.44
CA PRO A 609 11.44 -8.15 10.57
C PRO A 609 11.86 -9.29 9.65
N GLN A 610 12.97 -9.17 8.94
CA GLN A 610 13.48 -10.21 8.05
C GLN A 610 14.99 -10.14 7.95
N PHE A 611 15.61 -11.24 7.49
CA PHE A 611 16.98 -11.19 7.02
C PHE A 611 17.05 -10.34 5.75
N ILE A 612 18.18 -9.67 5.55
CA ILE A 612 18.45 -9.00 4.27
C ILE A 612 18.43 -10.05 3.17
N SER A 613 17.52 -9.86 2.20
CA SER A 613 17.22 -10.85 1.18
C SER A 613 18.33 -10.91 0.13
N PHE A 614 18.78 -12.11 -0.21
CA PHE A 614 19.71 -12.36 -1.31
C PHE A 614 19.00 -13.04 -2.49
N ARG A 615 18.36 -12.26 -3.38
CA ARG A 615 17.68 -12.78 -4.57
C ARG A 615 17.57 -11.77 -5.70
#